data_AF-A0A010RKL8-F1
#
_entry.id   AF-A0A010RKL8-F1
#
_cell.length_a   1.000
_cell.length_b   1.000
_cell.length_c   1.000
_cell.angle_alpha   90.00
_cell.angle_beta   90.00
_cell.angle_gamma   90.00
#
_symmetry.space_group_name_H-M   'P 1'
#
loop_
_entity.id
_entity.type
_entity.pdbx_description
1 polymer ?
#
loop_
_entity_poly.entity_id
_entity_poly.type
_entity_poly.pdbx_seq_one_letter_code
_entity_poly.pdbx_strand_id
1 'polypeptide(L)'
;MIRKIILAVKRAKTGYFVMVGGTGSLHVPHEDGVCVADSKDFFLAYRRGIADSHAHVTYMEERLGPIGRALRVYRDARLLVKEGRGSTEEKEAAHETINAYEAQLKAQQDASSSFIKAARASLMFFEGNTSFDWTYVSPSALYRPGRRTGKYEITISNLPLRAGPDGDSPLDGKLLGISAADLAIAISDEVESRKHKQQHWTATGDLTDDTPAPSYLILN
;
A
#
# COMPACT_ATOMS: atom_id res chain seq x y z
N MET A 1 -14.32 8.59 15.39
CA MET A 1 -13.45 9.74 15.04
C MET A 1 -13.93 10.45 13.77
N ILE A 2 -14.03 9.77 12.62
CA ILE A 2 -14.42 10.34 11.31
C ILE A 2 -15.69 11.21 11.32
N ARG A 3 -16.77 10.75 11.99
CA ARG A 3 -18.00 11.55 12.13
C ARG A 3 -17.75 12.96 12.67
N LYS A 4 -16.87 13.12 13.66
CA LYS A 4 -16.56 14.45 14.25
C LYS A 4 -15.82 15.34 13.24
N ILE A 5 -14.92 14.77 12.44
CA ILE A 5 -14.20 15.48 11.38
C ILE A 5 -15.20 15.99 10.33
N ILE A 6 -16.11 15.14 9.86
CA ILE A 6 -17.13 15.54 8.86
C ILE A 6 -18.04 16.64 9.40
N LEU A 7 -18.45 16.56 10.66
CA LEU A 7 -19.24 17.63 11.29
C LEU A 7 -18.45 18.95 11.36
N ALA A 8 -17.15 18.88 11.66
CA ALA A 8 -16.29 20.07 11.66
C ALA A 8 -16.13 20.67 10.26
N VAL A 9 -15.87 19.85 9.24
CA VAL A 9 -15.76 20.25 7.83
C VAL A 9 -17.01 20.99 7.36
N LYS A 10 -18.20 20.43 7.66
CA LYS A 10 -19.49 21.04 7.34
C LYS A 10 -19.73 22.36 8.06
N ARG A 11 -19.45 22.42 9.37
CA ARG A 11 -19.59 23.64 10.19
C ARG A 11 -18.65 24.75 9.73
N ALA A 12 -17.42 24.37 9.36
CA ALA A 12 -16.41 25.29 8.83
C ALA A 12 -16.70 25.70 7.37
N LYS A 13 -17.69 25.08 6.70
CA LYS A 13 -17.99 25.30 5.28
C LYS A 13 -16.76 25.14 4.39
N THR A 14 -15.98 24.10 4.66
CA THR A 14 -14.77 23.78 3.87
C THR A 14 -15.18 23.54 2.42
N GLY A 15 -14.52 24.23 1.48
CA GLY A 15 -14.90 24.16 0.06
C GLY A 15 -14.56 22.83 -0.62
N TYR A 16 -13.49 22.15 -0.20
CA TYR A 16 -13.09 20.85 -0.73
C TYR A 16 -12.30 20.07 0.31
N PHE A 17 -12.77 18.88 0.69
CA PHE A 17 -12.15 18.06 1.73
C PHE A 17 -11.48 16.81 1.15
N VAL A 18 -10.16 16.67 1.36
CA VAL A 18 -9.42 15.47 0.96
C VAL A 18 -9.25 14.55 2.16
N MET A 19 -9.75 13.31 2.04
CA MET A 19 -9.49 12.25 3.01
C MET A 19 -8.40 11.33 2.47
N VAL A 20 -7.34 11.10 3.25
CA VAL A 20 -6.32 10.09 2.95
C VAL A 20 -6.66 8.81 3.72
N GLY A 21 -7.03 7.77 2.99
CA GLY A 21 -7.34 6.44 3.49
C GLY A 21 -6.15 5.49 3.44
N GLY A 22 -6.43 4.21 3.19
CA GLY A 22 -5.43 3.15 3.06
C GLY A 22 -5.79 2.19 1.94
N THR A 23 -4.79 1.51 1.38
CA THR A 23 -4.95 0.56 0.26
C THR A 23 -6.06 -0.47 0.51
N GLY A 24 -6.30 -0.85 1.77
CA GLY A 24 -7.35 -1.77 2.18
C GLY A 24 -8.77 -1.44 1.71
N SER A 25 -9.06 -0.19 1.31
CA SER A 25 -10.35 0.20 0.74
C SER A 25 -10.47 0.09 -0.77
N LEU A 26 -9.38 -0.20 -1.50
CA LEU A 26 -9.44 -0.43 -2.94
C LEU A 26 -10.08 -1.79 -3.24
N HIS A 27 -10.83 -1.88 -4.32
CA HIS A 27 -11.42 -3.12 -4.82
C HIS A 27 -10.34 -3.98 -5.49
N VAL A 28 -10.38 -5.28 -5.24
CA VAL A 28 -9.51 -6.22 -5.95
C VAL A 28 -10.11 -6.47 -7.34
N PRO A 29 -9.37 -6.21 -8.44
CA PRO A 29 -9.84 -6.53 -9.77
C PRO A 29 -10.23 -8.00 -9.88
N HIS A 30 -11.33 -8.29 -10.58
CA HIS A 30 -11.84 -9.64 -10.84
C HIS A 30 -12.43 -10.40 -9.65
N GLU A 31 -12.53 -9.78 -8.47
CA GLU A 31 -13.26 -10.31 -7.31
C GLU A 31 -14.40 -9.36 -6.92
N ASP A 32 -15.62 -9.69 -7.34
CA ASP A 32 -16.78 -8.82 -7.09
C ASP A 32 -17.07 -8.67 -5.59
N GLY A 33 -17.27 -7.43 -5.15
CA GLY A 33 -17.51 -7.08 -3.74
C GLY A 33 -16.32 -7.28 -2.80
N VAL A 34 -15.13 -7.62 -3.28
CA VAL A 34 -13.93 -7.83 -2.44
C VAL A 34 -13.04 -6.59 -2.45
N CYS A 35 -12.81 -6.02 -1.27
CA CYS A 35 -11.78 -5.02 -1.07
C CYS A 35 -10.46 -5.68 -0.65
N VAL A 36 -9.36 -4.95 -0.84
CA VAL A 36 -8.00 -5.38 -0.46
C VAL A 36 -7.91 -5.84 0.99
N ALA A 37 -8.61 -5.18 1.92
CA ALA A 37 -8.61 -5.57 3.33
C ALA A 37 -9.26 -6.94 3.60
N ASP A 38 -10.10 -7.41 2.69
CA ASP A 38 -10.86 -8.66 2.77
C ASP A 38 -10.22 -9.78 1.93
N SER A 39 -9.26 -9.44 1.07
CA SER A 39 -8.56 -10.39 0.20
C SER A 39 -7.73 -11.39 0.98
N LYS A 40 -7.80 -12.66 0.56
CA LYS A 40 -6.98 -13.75 1.10
C LYS A 40 -5.54 -13.68 0.60
N ASP A 41 -5.35 -13.20 -0.62
CA ASP A 41 -4.05 -13.25 -1.32
C ASP A 41 -3.23 -11.98 -1.15
N PHE A 42 -3.88 -10.83 -0.93
CA PHE A 42 -3.21 -9.54 -0.92
C PHE A 42 -2.06 -9.43 0.07
N PHE A 43 -2.24 -9.92 1.30
CA PHE A 43 -1.23 -9.72 2.35
C PHE A 43 0.07 -10.45 2.04
N LEU A 44 -0.01 -11.66 1.47
CA LEU A 44 1.17 -12.39 1.03
C LEU A 44 1.84 -11.71 -0.15
N ALA A 45 1.07 -11.36 -1.19
CA ALA A 45 1.57 -10.64 -2.36
C ALA A 45 2.23 -9.31 -1.96
N TYR A 46 1.63 -8.60 -1.00
CA TYR A 46 2.18 -7.37 -0.43
C TYR A 46 3.49 -7.61 0.31
N ARG A 47 3.57 -8.62 1.20
CA ARG A 47 4.82 -8.97 1.90
C ARG A 47 5.93 -9.38 0.96
N ARG A 48 5.61 -10.13 -0.10
CA ARG A 48 6.56 -10.48 -1.17
C ARG A 48 7.04 -9.23 -1.91
N GLY A 49 6.11 -8.36 -2.33
CA GLY A 49 6.41 -7.13 -3.06
C GLY A 49 7.27 -6.13 -2.27
N ILE A 50 7.01 -5.94 -0.98
CA ILE A 50 7.88 -5.08 -0.14
C ILE A 50 9.25 -5.74 0.09
N ALA A 51 9.31 -7.07 0.22
CA ALA A 51 10.56 -7.80 0.42
C ALA A 51 11.45 -7.79 -0.83
N ASP A 52 10.88 -7.59 -2.02
CA ASP A 52 11.64 -7.47 -3.27
C ASP A 52 12.37 -6.11 -3.41
N SER A 53 12.03 -5.11 -2.59
CA SER A 53 12.62 -3.75 -2.60
C SER A 53 13.48 -3.48 -1.37
N HIS A 54 14.76 -3.19 -1.58
CA HIS A 54 15.68 -2.80 -0.50
C HIS A 54 15.25 -1.49 0.18
N ALA A 55 14.81 -0.50 -0.60
CA ALA A 55 14.31 0.75 -0.04
C ALA A 55 13.05 0.55 0.81
N HIS A 56 12.14 -0.33 0.40
CA HIS A 56 10.92 -0.60 1.16
C HIS A 56 11.22 -1.34 2.47
N VAL A 57 12.11 -2.33 2.44
CA VAL A 57 12.55 -3.02 3.67
C VAL A 57 13.20 -2.03 4.64
N THR A 58 14.10 -1.18 4.16
CA THR A 58 14.78 -0.16 4.97
C THR A 58 13.76 0.80 5.61
N TYR A 59 12.82 1.30 4.81
CA TYR A 59 11.72 2.14 5.30
C TYR A 59 10.88 1.47 6.40
N MET A 60 10.54 0.19 6.20
CA MET A 60 9.73 -0.57 7.18
C MET A 60 10.51 -0.82 8.48
N GLU A 61 11.82 -0.96 8.42
CA GLU A 61 12.69 -1.10 9.58
C GLU A 61 12.84 0.18 10.39
N GLU A 62 13.05 1.30 9.71
CA GLU A 62 13.06 2.62 10.36
C GLU A 62 11.73 2.88 11.08
N ARG A 63 10.60 2.52 10.46
CA ARG A 63 9.26 2.81 10.98
C ARG A 63 8.77 1.84 12.05
N LEU A 64 9.07 0.55 11.91
CA LEU A 64 8.48 -0.52 12.74
C LEU A 64 9.50 -1.22 13.65
N GLY A 65 10.78 -0.86 13.57
CA GLY A 65 11.84 -1.41 14.41
C GLY A 65 11.96 -2.95 14.28
N PRO A 66 11.81 -3.72 15.37
CA PRO A 66 12.00 -5.18 15.35
C PRO A 66 11.16 -5.93 14.30
N ILE A 67 9.95 -5.44 13.99
CA ILE A 67 9.08 -6.05 12.97
C ILE A 67 9.71 -5.96 11.57
N GLY A 68 10.42 -4.86 11.28
CA GLY A 68 11.11 -4.71 10.00
C GLY A 68 12.32 -5.65 9.86
N ARG A 69 12.98 -6.01 10.97
CA ARG A 69 14.13 -6.94 10.92
C ARG A 69 13.73 -8.31 10.38
N ALA A 70 12.56 -8.81 10.79
CA ALA A 70 12.03 -10.07 10.25
C ALA A 70 11.80 -9.99 8.74
N LEU A 71 11.40 -8.82 8.23
CA LEU A 71 11.23 -8.58 6.80
C LEU A 71 12.57 -8.58 6.05
N ARG A 72 13.66 -8.07 6.65
CA ARG A 72 15.01 -8.16 6.07
C ARG A 72 15.47 -9.61 5.93
N VAL A 73 15.33 -10.41 6.99
CA VAL A 73 15.67 -11.84 6.97
C VAL A 73 14.88 -12.57 5.89
N TYR A 74 13.58 -12.28 5.78
CA TYR A 74 12.73 -12.83 4.72
C TYR A 74 13.19 -12.38 3.32
N ARG A 75 13.55 -11.11 3.13
CA ARG A 75 14.13 -10.60 1.87
C ARG A 75 15.41 -11.34 1.49
N ASP A 76 16.36 -11.44 2.41
CA ASP A 76 17.68 -12.01 2.14
C ASP A 76 17.57 -13.48 1.74
N ALA A 77 16.69 -14.25 2.41
CA ALA A 77 16.36 -15.61 2.04
C ALA A 77 15.76 -15.71 0.62
N ARG A 78 14.80 -14.82 0.28
CA ARG A 78 14.20 -14.78 -1.07
C ARG A 78 15.23 -14.45 -2.15
N LEU A 79 16.12 -13.50 -1.89
CA LEU A 79 17.18 -13.12 -2.83
C LEU A 79 18.16 -14.27 -3.05
N LEU A 80 18.58 -14.96 -1.98
CA LEU A 80 19.49 -16.11 -2.08
C LEU A 80 18.90 -17.20 -2.99
N VAL A 81 17.63 -17.55 -2.78
CA VAL A 81 16.91 -18.54 -3.61
C VAL A 81 16.75 -18.05 -5.05
N LYS A 82 16.31 -16.79 -5.25
CA LYS A 82 16.07 -16.21 -6.58
C LYS A 82 17.34 -16.08 -7.42
N GLU A 83 18.45 -15.69 -6.81
CA GLU A 83 19.74 -15.54 -7.48
C GLU A 83 20.48 -16.88 -7.63
N GLY A 84 19.97 -17.96 -7.01
CA GLY A 84 20.60 -19.28 -7.03
C GLY A 84 21.96 -19.32 -6.34
N ARG A 85 22.23 -18.37 -5.43
CA ARG A 85 23.50 -18.25 -4.70
C ARG A 85 23.54 -19.21 -3.50
N GLY A 86 24.75 -19.49 -3.03
CA GLY A 86 24.98 -20.31 -1.84
C GLY A 86 25.00 -21.82 -2.10
N SER A 87 25.39 -22.55 -1.06
CA SER A 87 25.40 -24.02 -1.01
C SER A 87 23.98 -24.58 -1.01
N THR A 88 23.85 -25.91 -1.19
CA THR A 88 22.55 -26.59 -1.07
C THR A 88 21.93 -26.38 0.31
N GLU A 89 22.74 -26.50 1.37
CA GLU A 89 22.30 -26.28 2.76
C GLU A 89 21.80 -24.86 3.00
N GLU A 90 22.48 -23.85 2.44
CA GLU A 90 22.06 -22.45 2.56
C GLU A 90 20.74 -22.18 1.83
N LYS A 91 20.52 -22.82 0.68
CA LYS A 91 19.26 -22.72 -0.07
C LYS A 91 18.11 -23.41 0.65
N GLU A 92 18.36 -24.58 1.25
CA GLU A 92 17.38 -25.29 2.06
C GLU A 92 16.95 -24.45 3.28
N ALA A 93 17.93 -23.91 4.03
CA ALA A 93 17.66 -23.02 5.16
C ALA A 93 16.92 -21.74 4.75
N ALA A 94 17.24 -21.17 3.58
CA ALA A 94 16.52 -20.03 3.04
C ALA A 94 15.06 -20.40 2.70
N HIS A 95 14.82 -21.58 2.13
CA HIS A 95 13.48 -22.06 1.81
C HIS A 95 12.65 -22.29 3.09
N GLU A 96 13.25 -22.87 4.13
CA GLU A 96 12.60 -23.00 5.45
C GLU A 96 12.23 -21.65 6.05
N THR A 97 13.13 -20.67 5.97
CA THR A 97 12.89 -19.29 6.44
C THR A 97 11.72 -18.65 5.72
N ILE A 98 11.66 -18.78 4.39
CA ILE A 98 10.55 -18.28 3.56
C ILE A 98 9.24 -18.95 3.97
N ASN A 99 9.23 -20.28 4.05
CA ASN A 99 8.03 -21.05 4.35
C ASN A 99 7.49 -20.74 5.75
N ALA A 100 8.36 -20.66 6.76
CA ALA A 100 7.97 -20.31 8.12
C ALA A 100 7.36 -18.90 8.21
N TYR A 101 7.97 -17.92 7.54
CA TYR A 101 7.46 -16.55 7.50
C TYR A 101 6.08 -16.47 6.82
N GLU A 102 5.93 -17.09 5.65
CA GLU A 102 4.67 -17.06 4.91
C GLU A 102 3.55 -17.85 5.61
N ALA A 103 3.88 -18.98 6.26
CA ALA A 103 2.92 -19.74 7.06
C ALA A 103 2.43 -18.93 8.27
N GLN A 104 3.35 -18.25 8.98
CA GLN A 104 2.98 -17.38 10.10
C GLN A 104 2.09 -16.22 9.65
N LEU A 105 2.43 -15.59 8.51
CA LEU A 105 1.63 -14.50 7.95
C LEU A 105 0.19 -14.95 7.66
N LYS A 106 0.01 -16.09 7.00
CA LYS A 106 -1.31 -16.67 6.70
C LYS A 106 -2.08 -16.99 7.98
N ALA A 107 -1.43 -17.57 8.99
CA ALA A 107 -2.06 -17.90 10.27
C ALA A 107 -2.51 -16.66 11.06
N GLN A 108 -1.85 -15.52 10.90
CA GLN A 108 -2.13 -14.28 11.66
C GLN A 108 -2.94 -13.24 10.88
N GLN A 109 -3.35 -13.55 9.65
CA GLN A 109 -4.00 -12.60 8.74
C GLN A 109 -5.28 -12.00 9.33
N ASP A 110 -6.14 -12.82 9.93
CA ASP A 110 -7.41 -12.34 10.49
C ASP A 110 -7.22 -11.41 11.68
N ALA A 111 -6.31 -11.75 12.61
CA ALA A 111 -6.01 -10.92 13.77
C ALA A 111 -5.42 -9.55 13.37
N SER A 112 -4.52 -9.55 12.38
CA SER A 112 -3.81 -8.37 11.88
C SER A 112 -4.69 -7.48 11.00
N SER A 113 -5.69 -8.05 10.33
CA SER A 113 -6.58 -7.33 9.40
C SER A 113 -7.67 -6.52 10.09
N SER A 114 -7.99 -6.79 11.36
CA SER A 114 -9.07 -6.11 12.10
C SER A 114 -8.93 -4.58 12.11
N PHE A 115 -7.72 -4.07 12.38
CA PHE A 115 -7.41 -2.64 12.31
C PHE A 115 -7.56 -2.08 10.89
N ILE A 116 -7.12 -2.81 9.88
CA ILE A 116 -7.18 -2.41 8.47
C ILE A 116 -8.64 -2.35 7.99
N LYS A 117 -9.45 -3.35 8.34
CA LYS A 117 -10.90 -3.38 8.08
C LYS A 117 -11.63 -2.24 8.79
N ALA A 118 -11.24 -1.92 10.03
CA ALA A 118 -11.77 -0.76 10.75
C ALA A 118 -11.38 0.57 10.10
N ALA A 119 -10.15 0.70 9.59
CA ALA A 119 -9.71 1.88 8.86
C ALA A 119 -10.46 2.04 7.52
N ARG A 120 -10.69 0.94 6.79
CA ARG A 120 -11.52 0.89 5.56
C ARG A 120 -12.92 1.46 5.81
N ALA A 121 -13.53 1.16 6.96
CA ALA A 121 -14.87 1.64 7.29
C ALA A 121 -15.00 3.19 7.31
N SER A 122 -13.90 3.93 7.33
CA SER A 122 -13.94 5.39 7.16
C SER A 122 -14.48 5.83 5.80
N LEU A 123 -14.22 5.08 4.72
CA LEU A 123 -14.72 5.37 3.37
C LEU A 123 -16.26 5.39 3.32
N MET A 124 -16.92 4.55 4.11
CA MET A 124 -18.39 4.47 4.19
C MET A 124 -19.07 5.77 4.65
N PHE A 125 -18.33 6.70 5.28
CA PHE A 125 -18.87 8.01 5.64
C PHE A 125 -18.89 9.01 4.47
N PHE A 126 -18.16 8.69 3.41
CA PHE A 126 -18.00 9.52 2.22
C PHE A 126 -18.83 8.97 1.07
N GLU A 127 -18.81 7.67 0.81
CA GLU A 127 -19.60 7.05 -0.27
C GLU A 127 -21.08 7.44 -0.20
N GLY A 128 -21.61 7.93 -1.33
CA GLY A 128 -22.99 8.43 -1.44
C GLY A 128 -23.30 9.73 -0.68
N ASN A 129 -22.35 10.29 0.08
CA ASN A 129 -22.57 11.48 0.87
C ASN A 129 -22.36 12.75 0.04
N THR A 130 -23.45 13.31 -0.48
CA THR A 130 -23.42 14.50 -1.35
C THR A 130 -23.55 15.83 -0.59
N SER A 131 -23.58 15.80 0.74
CA SER A 131 -23.85 16.99 1.58
C SER A 131 -22.66 17.92 1.78
N PHE A 132 -21.48 17.59 1.25
CA PHE A 132 -20.29 18.43 1.19
C PHE A 132 -19.37 17.93 0.06
N ASP A 133 -18.44 18.76 -0.36
CA ASP A 133 -17.49 18.41 -1.41
C ASP A 133 -16.28 17.71 -0.80
N TRP A 134 -16.04 16.47 -1.23
CA TRP A 134 -14.95 15.66 -0.74
C TRP A 134 -14.30 14.86 -1.86
N THR A 135 -13.10 14.35 -1.60
CA THR A 135 -12.48 13.28 -2.38
C THR A 135 -11.73 12.36 -1.42
N TYR A 136 -11.62 11.08 -1.77
CA TYR A 136 -11.00 10.07 -0.92
C TYR A 136 -9.85 9.41 -1.69
N VAL A 137 -8.63 9.62 -1.23
CA VAL A 137 -7.44 9.03 -1.84
C VAL A 137 -6.92 7.89 -0.98
N SER A 138 -6.71 6.72 -1.56
CA SER A 138 -6.00 5.60 -0.92
C SER A 138 -4.64 5.45 -1.58
N PRO A 139 -3.54 5.41 -0.83
CA PRO A 139 -2.23 5.08 -1.41
C PRO A 139 -2.26 3.72 -2.11
N SER A 140 -1.51 3.58 -3.21
CA SER A 140 -1.26 2.29 -3.86
C SER A 140 -0.55 1.31 -2.91
N ALA A 141 -0.64 0.02 -3.22
CA ALA A 141 -0.17 -1.05 -2.34
C ALA A 141 1.29 -0.88 -1.91
N LEU A 142 2.19 -0.62 -2.86
CA LEU A 142 3.59 -0.35 -2.55
C LEU A 142 3.78 1.17 -2.34
N TYR A 143 3.68 1.61 -1.09
CA TYR A 143 3.86 3.01 -0.69
C TYR A 143 5.09 3.20 0.20
N ARG A 144 6.07 3.98 -0.26
CA ARG A 144 7.31 4.27 0.47
C ARG A 144 7.91 5.64 0.14
N PRO A 145 8.82 6.18 0.97
CA PRO A 145 9.72 7.26 0.56
C PRO A 145 10.51 6.87 -0.70
N GLY A 146 10.82 7.86 -1.53
CA GLY A 146 11.55 7.66 -2.77
C GLY A 146 11.67 8.94 -3.59
N ARG A 147 12.19 8.78 -4.81
CA ARG A 147 12.38 9.88 -5.76
C ARG A 147 11.06 10.60 -6.07
N ARG A 148 11.12 11.93 -6.14
CA ARG A 148 10.07 12.79 -6.69
C ARG A 148 10.20 12.81 -8.20
N THR A 149 9.30 12.13 -8.92
CA THR A 149 9.31 12.08 -10.39
C THR A 149 8.40 13.13 -11.00
N GLY A 150 7.35 13.53 -10.27
CA GLY A 150 6.30 14.42 -10.78
C GLY A 150 5.37 13.75 -11.79
N LYS A 151 5.42 12.42 -11.93
CA LYS A 151 4.57 11.65 -12.86
C LYS A 151 3.81 10.60 -12.09
N TYR A 152 2.51 10.50 -12.36
CA TYR A 152 1.63 9.52 -11.76
C TYR A 152 0.45 9.21 -12.69
N GLU A 153 -0.20 8.09 -12.45
CA GLU A 153 -1.44 7.66 -13.10
C GLU A 153 -2.53 7.46 -12.05
N ILE A 154 -3.78 7.79 -12.39
CA ILE A 154 -4.92 7.69 -11.47
C ILE A 154 -5.76 6.47 -11.82
N THR A 155 -6.19 5.74 -10.80
CA THR A 155 -7.18 4.67 -10.92
C THR A 155 -8.33 4.93 -9.95
N ILE A 156 -9.57 4.78 -10.43
CA ILE A 156 -10.78 4.98 -9.62
C ILE A 156 -11.14 3.68 -8.93
N SER A 157 -11.23 3.73 -7.59
CA SER A 157 -11.69 2.69 -6.65
C SER A 157 -11.03 1.30 -6.71
N ASN A 158 -10.27 0.97 -7.74
CA ASN A 158 -9.66 -0.35 -7.95
C ASN A 158 -8.19 -0.36 -7.55
N LEU A 159 -7.69 -1.51 -7.10
CA LEU A 159 -6.28 -1.77 -6.90
C LEU A 159 -5.59 -1.85 -8.28
N PRO A 160 -4.67 -0.94 -8.62
CA PRO A 160 -3.98 -0.97 -9.89
C PRO A 160 -2.93 -2.09 -9.90
N LEU A 161 -2.94 -2.88 -10.96
CA LEU A 161 -2.06 -4.04 -11.15
C LEU A 161 -1.26 -3.90 -12.44
N ARG A 162 -0.01 -4.36 -12.40
CA ARG A 162 0.81 -4.54 -13.58
C ARG A 162 0.31 -5.75 -14.37
N ALA A 163 0.37 -5.66 -15.69
CA ALA A 163 0.15 -6.83 -16.54
C ALA A 163 1.28 -7.85 -16.33
N GLY A 164 0.94 -9.14 -16.39
CA GLY A 164 1.89 -10.24 -16.23
C GLY A 164 1.19 -11.57 -16.01
N PRO A 165 1.94 -12.68 -16.08
CA PRO A 165 1.40 -14.00 -15.74
C PRO A 165 0.99 -14.04 -14.26
N ASP A 166 0.00 -14.87 -13.94
CA ASP A 166 -0.32 -15.18 -12.55
C ASP A 166 0.82 -15.99 -11.91
N GLY A 167 1.10 -15.70 -10.64
CA GLY A 167 2.01 -16.49 -9.80
C GLY A 167 1.23 -17.52 -8.99
N ASP A 168 1.67 -17.77 -7.75
CA ASP A 168 0.90 -18.60 -6.80
C ASP A 168 -0.49 -18.01 -6.52
N SER A 169 -0.64 -16.69 -6.66
CA SER A 169 -1.90 -15.96 -6.59
C SER A 169 -2.04 -14.92 -7.71
N PRO A 170 -3.26 -14.44 -8.00
CA PRO A 170 -3.51 -13.41 -9.01
C PRO A 170 -2.82 -12.06 -8.74
N LEU A 171 -2.38 -11.81 -7.51
CA LEU A 171 -1.76 -10.54 -7.08
C LEU A 171 -0.22 -10.60 -7.03
N ASP A 172 0.36 -11.79 -7.01
CA ASP A 172 1.80 -11.98 -6.86
C ASP A 172 2.59 -11.31 -7.99
N GLY A 173 3.55 -10.45 -7.61
CA GLY A 173 4.41 -9.74 -8.56
C GLY A 173 3.72 -8.64 -9.39
N LYS A 174 2.43 -8.38 -9.17
CA LYS A 174 1.64 -7.41 -9.95
C LYS A 174 1.33 -6.10 -9.23
N LEU A 175 1.56 -6.03 -7.92
CA LEU A 175 1.24 -4.83 -7.13
C LEU A 175 2.04 -3.62 -7.62
N LEU A 176 1.33 -2.54 -7.93
CA LEU A 176 1.91 -1.24 -8.25
C LEU A 176 2.06 -0.37 -6.99
N GLY A 177 2.77 0.73 -7.13
CA GLY A 177 3.10 1.61 -6.02
C GLY A 177 3.26 3.06 -6.41
N ILE A 178 3.57 3.88 -5.41
CA ILE A 178 3.86 5.30 -5.56
C ILE A 178 4.81 5.78 -4.46
N SER A 179 5.66 6.75 -4.78
CA SER A 179 6.50 7.40 -3.78
C SER A 179 5.66 8.37 -2.91
N ALA A 180 6.08 8.58 -1.66
CA ALA A 180 5.44 9.57 -0.80
C ALA A 180 5.40 10.98 -1.42
N ALA A 181 6.48 11.35 -2.13
CA ALA A 181 6.59 12.63 -2.81
C ALA A 181 5.61 12.76 -3.98
N ASP A 182 5.47 11.72 -4.81
CA ASP A 182 4.57 11.77 -5.97
C ASP A 182 3.10 11.65 -5.57
N LEU A 183 2.77 10.93 -4.48
CA LEU A 183 1.42 10.94 -3.92
C LEU A 183 1.04 12.34 -3.40
N ALA A 184 1.98 13.05 -2.77
CA ALA A 184 1.75 14.42 -2.32
C ALA A 184 1.47 15.37 -3.51
N ILE A 185 2.13 15.18 -4.65
CA ILE A 185 1.85 15.91 -5.89
C ILE A 185 0.45 15.59 -6.38
N ALA A 186 0.08 14.30 -6.49
CA ALA A 186 -1.25 13.91 -6.95
C ALA A 186 -2.38 14.50 -6.07
N ILE A 187 -2.16 14.56 -4.75
CA ILE A 187 -3.10 15.20 -3.81
C ILE A 187 -3.16 16.72 -4.04
N SER A 188 -2.02 17.37 -4.25
CA SER A 188 -1.97 18.82 -4.53
C SER A 188 -2.74 19.16 -5.81
N ASP A 189 -2.49 18.42 -6.89
CA ASP A 189 -3.14 18.62 -8.18
C ASP A 189 -4.67 18.40 -8.07
N GLU A 190 -5.11 17.46 -7.22
CA GLU A 190 -6.52 17.23 -6.96
C GLU A 190 -7.16 18.36 -6.13
N VAL A 191 -6.46 18.95 -5.16
CA VAL A 191 -6.96 20.11 -4.41
C VAL A 191 -7.18 21.32 -5.33
N GLU A 192 -6.26 21.52 -6.27
CA GLU A 192 -6.31 22.63 -7.24
C GLU A 192 -7.39 22.42 -8.31
N SER A 193 -7.47 21.22 -8.88
CA SER A 193 -8.34 20.93 -10.04
C SER A 193 -9.70 20.31 -9.69
N ARG A 194 -9.83 19.67 -8.53
CA ARG A 194 -11.05 19.03 -8.00
C ARG A 194 -11.73 18.05 -8.96
N LYS A 195 -10.92 17.30 -9.73
CA LYS A 195 -11.41 16.41 -10.79
C LYS A 195 -12.13 15.17 -10.23
N HIS A 196 -11.79 14.76 -9.02
CA HIS A 196 -12.27 13.52 -8.40
C HIS A 196 -13.24 13.81 -7.25
N LYS A 197 -14.07 14.84 -7.41
CA LYS A 197 -15.12 15.19 -6.46
C LYS A 197 -16.08 14.01 -6.26
N GLN A 198 -16.29 13.65 -5.00
CA GLN A 198 -17.11 12.56 -4.50
C GLN A 198 -16.68 11.18 -5.04
N GLN A 199 -15.39 11.04 -5.35
CA GLN A 199 -14.81 9.80 -5.82
C GLN A 199 -13.75 9.27 -4.86
N HIS A 200 -13.59 7.96 -4.90
CA HIS A 200 -12.48 7.24 -4.29
C HIS A 200 -11.47 6.87 -5.38
N TRP A 201 -10.20 7.20 -5.16
CA TRP A 201 -9.15 6.97 -6.14
C TRP A 201 -7.82 6.61 -5.48
N THR A 202 -6.89 6.15 -6.31
CA THR A 202 -5.49 5.92 -5.97
C THR A 202 -4.59 6.44 -7.08
N ALA A 203 -3.33 6.69 -6.76
CA ALA A 203 -2.30 7.07 -7.70
C ALA A 203 -1.17 6.03 -7.70
N THR A 204 -0.65 5.72 -8.87
CA THR A 204 0.58 4.93 -9.10
C THR A 204 1.65 5.80 -9.74
N GLY A 205 2.91 5.50 -9.49
CA GLY A 205 4.05 6.20 -10.07
C GLY A 205 5.24 5.25 -10.27
N ASP A 206 6.33 5.79 -10.80
CA ASP A 206 7.56 5.03 -10.97
C ASP A 206 8.26 4.80 -9.61
N LEU A 207 8.45 3.53 -9.25
CA LEU A 207 9.18 3.09 -8.07
C LEU A 207 10.37 2.19 -8.41
N THR A 208 10.88 2.25 -9.64
CA THR A 208 12.04 1.45 -10.07
C THR A 208 13.34 1.84 -9.38
N ASP A 209 13.47 3.09 -8.93
CA ASP A 209 14.58 3.54 -8.08
C ASP A 209 14.47 2.93 -6.67
N ASP A 210 15.25 1.89 -6.41
CA ASP A 210 15.28 1.13 -5.15
C ASP A 210 16.30 1.68 -4.14
N THR A 211 16.73 2.93 -4.31
CA THR A 211 17.61 3.61 -3.34
C THR A 211 16.81 3.98 -2.08
N PRO A 212 17.24 3.59 -0.87
CA PRO A 212 16.59 4.02 0.37
C PRO A 212 16.57 5.54 0.50
N ALA A 213 15.43 6.08 0.93
CA ALA A 213 15.23 7.48 1.22
C ALA A 213 14.72 7.62 2.67
N PRO A 214 15.05 8.71 3.36
CA PRO A 214 14.69 8.87 4.77
C PRO A 214 13.17 8.85 4.96
N SER A 215 12.71 8.19 6.03
CA SER A 215 11.30 8.13 6.40
C SER A 215 10.67 9.50 6.67
N TYR A 216 11.47 10.47 7.10
CA TYR A 216 11.03 11.80 7.49
C TYR A 216 11.95 12.86 6.90
N LEU A 217 11.36 13.94 6.41
CA LEU A 217 12.09 15.17 6.10
C LEU A 217 12.24 15.98 7.39
N ILE A 218 13.46 16.39 7.71
CA ILE A 218 13.74 17.35 8.76
C ILE A 218 13.78 18.73 8.10
N LEU A 219 12.84 19.59 8.48
CA LEU A 219 12.89 21.00 8.08
C LEU A 219 13.92 21.68 9.00
N ASN A 220 15.04 22.10 8.42
CA ASN A 220 16.05 22.93 9.08
C ASN A 220 15.69 24.42 8.97
#